data_AF-A0AAW6RGU8-F1
#
_entry.id   AF-A0AAW6RGU8-F1
#
_cell.length_a   1.000
_cell.length_b   1.000
_cell.length_c   1.000
_cell.angle_alpha   90.00
_cell.angle_beta   90.00
_cell.angle_gamma   90.00
#
_symmetry.space_group_name_H-M   'P 1'
#
loop_
_entity.id
_entity.type
_entity.pdbx_description
1 polymer ?
#
loop_
_entity_poly.entity_id
_entity_poly.type
_entity_poly.pdbx_seq_one_letter_code
_entity_poly.pdbx_strand_id
1 'polypeptide(L)'
;MRKRRLLLSALAVLAVSACGQPDTDMSNGKFATPKDAALYQAAARGDLAQARQLLAEGASLNSRNAREMTPLDVAMVEGNRRAFESLLDLGTDPTWLGDARDTSMHLAAILHDSRWLAALLKRGFSTEVKNALGETPLFGALGPETQSNVQLLLDAGANVHARSKDGRTLLHHAALIGSYDDLLRLLDLGVDPRAVNEAGNTFQRYFFMGPRNPETEKKVRAWLSAHGIAVEDQM
;
A
#
# COMPACT_ATOMS: atom_id res chain seq x y z
N MET A 1 29.89 23.82 -11.98
CA MET A 1 28.47 24.07 -11.69
C MET A 1 27.61 23.03 -12.41
N ARG A 2 27.25 21.92 -11.75
CA ARG A 2 26.30 20.93 -12.28
C ARG A 2 25.05 20.96 -11.41
N LYS A 3 23.95 21.47 -11.96
CA LYS A 3 22.62 21.43 -11.33
C LYS A 3 22.20 19.96 -11.22
N ARG A 4 22.27 19.38 -10.01
CA ARG A 4 21.64 18.09 -9.73
C ARG A 4 20.13 18.31 -9.74
N ARG A 5 19.46 17.78 -10.77
CA ARG A 5 18.00 17.68 -10.82
C ARG A 5 17.59 16.76 -9.66
N LEU A 6 17.00 17.33 -8.61
CA LEU A 6 16.25 16.58 -7.63
C LEU A 6 15.07 15.95 -8.37
N LEU A 7 15.16 14.65 -8.64
CA LEU A 7 13.99 13.85 -8.97
C LEU A 7 13.16 13.80 -7.69
N LEU A 8 12.17 14.69 -7.61
CA LEU A 8 11.02 14.53 -6.73
C LEU A 8 10.39 13.18 -7.10
N SER A 9 10.73 12.14 -6.35
CA SER A 9 10.04 10.85 -6.43
C SER A 9 8.60 11.11 -6.03
N ALA A 10 7.71 11.07 -7.02
CA ALA A 10 6.28 11.21 -6.84
C ALA A 10 5.82 10.23 -5.75
N LEU A 11 5.41 10.76 -4.60
CA LEU A 11 4.35 10.13 -3.84
C LEU A 11 3.18 10.01 -4.82
N ALA A 12 2.88 8.79 -5.27
CA ALA A 12 1.52 8.48 -5.68
C ALA A 12 0.71 8.41 -4.38
N VAL A 13 0.44 9.57 -3.77
CA VAL A 13 -0.78 9.72 -3.00
C VAL A 13 -1.87 9.41 -4.02
N LEU A 14 -2.65 8.35 -3.83
CA LEU A 14 -4.00 8.33 -4.39
C LEU A 14 -4.77 9.41 -3.66
N ALA A 15 -4.47 10.67 -4.00
CA ALA A 15 -5.22 11.81 -3.56
C ALA A 15 -6.57 11.68 -4.26
N VAL A 16 -7.58 11.23 -3.51
CA VAL A 16 -8.96 11.51 -3.86
C VAL A 16 -9.19 13.00 -3.61
N SER A 17 -8.55 13.85 -4.41
CA SER A 17 -8.92 15.26 -4.51
C SER A 17 -10.07 15.35 -5.48
N ALA A 18 -11.27 15.42 -4.93
CA ALA A 18 -12.45 15.89 -5.63
C ALA A 18 -12.21 17.34 -6.10
N CYS A 19 -11.95 17.52 -7.40
CA CYS A 19 -12.29 18.75 -8.11
C CYS A 19 -12.27 18.54 -9.64
N GLY A 20 -13.45 18.33 -10.20
CA GLY A 20 -13.87 18.85 -11.50
C GLY A 20 -13.13 18.39 -12.76
N GLN A 21 -13.53 17.24 -13.32
CA GLN A 21 -13.79 17.08 -14.75
C GLN A 21 -15.04 16.18 -14.92
N PRO A 22 -16.05 16.59 -15.72
CA PRO A 22 -17.20 15.76 -16.04
C PRO A 22 -16.81 14.71 -17.09
N ASP A 23 -17.43 13.53 -17.00
CA ASP A 23 -17.41 12.45 -18.00
C ASP A 23 -16.11 11.64 -18.14
N THR A 24 -15.73 10.93 -17.08
CA THR A 24 -15.22 9.56 -17.28
C THR A 24 -16.23 8.60 -16.64
N ASP A 25 -16.94 7.84 -17.47
CA ASP A 25 -17.80 6.75 -17.01
C ASP A 25 -16.96 5.80 -16.14
N MET A 26 -17.06 5.97 -14.82
CA MET A 26 -16.34 5.18 -13.83
C MET A 26 -16.89 3.76 -13.72
N SER A 27 -18.01 3.44 -14.37
CA SER A 27 -18.74 2.18 -14.19
C SER A 27 -18.39 1.09 -15.21
N ASN A 28 -17.61 1.41 -16.26
CA ASN A 28 -17.21 0.46 -17.29
C ASN A 28 -15.69 0.39 -17.45
N GLY A 29 -15.00 -0.08 -16.42
CA GLY A 29 -13.63 -0.59 -16.59
C GLY A 29 -13.65 -1.75 -17.58
N LYS A 30 -13.37 -1.49 -18.86
CA LYS A 30 -13.18 -2.55 -19.86
C LYS A 30 -12.00 -3.40 -19.42
N PHE A 31 -12.29 -4.58 -18.88
CA PHE A 31 -11.30 -5.62 -18.68
C PHE A 31 -10.78 -6.12 -20.03
N ALA A 32 -9.65 -6.82 -20.03
CA ALA A 32 -8.96 -7.29 -21.23
C ALA A 32 -9.91 -7.95 -22.25
N THR A 33 -10.92 -8.69 -21.77
CA THR A 33 -11.97 -9.25 -22.62
C THR A 33 -13.38 -8.89 -22.14
N PRO A 34 -14.39 -8.91 -23.02
CA PRO A 34 -15.79 -8.80 -22.63
C PRO A 34 -16.22 -9.87 -21.60
N LYS A 35 -15.57 -11.04 -21.64
CA LYS A 35 -15.86 -12.15 -20.73
C LYS A 35 -15.39 -11.86 -19.31
N ASP A 36 -14.21 -11.24 -19.18
CA ASP A 36 -13.69 -10.77 -17.89
C ASP A 36 -14.58 -9.67 -17.29
N ALA A 37 -15.09 -8.76 -18.14
CA ALA A 37 -16.07 -7.77 -17.71
C ALA A 37 -17.37 -8.41 -17.25
N ALA A 38 -17.88 -9.41 -17.98
CA ALA A 38 -19.06 -10.17 -17.58
C ALA A 38 -18.84 -10.91 -16.26
N LEU A 39 -17.63 -11.42 -16.00
CA LEU A 39 -17.27 -12.08 -14.75
C LEU A 39 -17.36 -11.11 -13.57
N TYR A 40 -16.78 -9.92 -13.70
CA TYR A 40 -16.89 -8.88 -12.67
C TYR A 40 -18.36 -8.51 -12.40
N GLN A 41 -19.15 -8.32 -13.46
CA GLN A 41 -20.57 -7.97 -13.33
C GLN A 41 -21.39 -9.09 -12.66
N ALA A 42 -21.10 -10.36 -12.96
CA ALA A 42 -21.72 -11.50 -12.27
C ALA A 42 -21.34 -11.51 -10.77
N ALA A 43 -20.07 -11.29 -10.45
CA ALA A 43 -19.60 -11.17 -9.06
C ALA A 43 -20.25 -9.98 -8.33
N ALA A 44 -20.38 -8.82 -8.98
CA ALA A 44 -21.04 -7.63 -8.43
C ALA A 44 -22.52 -7.87 -8.12
N ARG A 45 -23.19 -8.73 -8.89
CA ARG A 45 -24.56 -9.19 -8.60
C ARG A 45 -24.62 -10.35 -7.60
N GLY A 46 -23.49 -10.94 -7.21
CA GLY A 46 -23.40 -12.15 -6.40
C GLY A 46 -23.91 -13.41 -7.11
N ASP A 47 -23.95 -13.40 -8.44
CA ASP A 47 -24.34 -14.56 -9.25
C ASP A 47 -23.13 -15.49 -9.45
N LEU A 48 -22.83 -16.27 -8.41
CA LEU A 48 -21.69 -17.19 -8.41
C LEU A 48 -21.85 -18.32 -9.44
N ALA A 49 -23.07 -18.67 -9.82
CA ALA A 49 -23.31 -19.70 -10.83
C ALA A 49 -22.87 -19.19 -12.22
N GLN A 50 -23.32 -18.00 -12.61
CA GLN A 50 -22.88 -17.36 -13.85
C GLN A 50 -21.38 -17.09 -13.83
N ALA A 51 -20.84 -16.60 -12.72
CA ALA A 51 -19.42 -16.33 -12.60
C ALA A 51 -18.57 -17.60 -12.77
N ARG A 52 -18.96 -18.73 -12.16
CA ARG A 52 -18.27 -20.02 -12.34
C ARG A 52 -18.34 -20.53 -13.77
N GLN A 53 -19.48 -20.33 -14.45
CA GLN A 53 -19.58 -20.66 -15.88
C GLN A 53 -18.59 -19.82 -16.71
N LEU A 54 -18.54 -18.50 -16.48
CA LEU A 54 -17.62 -17.62 -17.20
C LEU A 54 -16.14 -18.01 -16.97
N LEU A 55 -15.78 -18.43 -15.76
CA LEU A 55 -14.45 -18.98 -15.47
C LEU A 55 -14.17 -20.27 -16.25
N ALA A 56 -15.13 -21.19 -16.32
CA ALA A 56 -15.01 -22.43 -17.10
C ALA A 56 -14.85 -22.14 -18.61
N GLU A 57 -15.43 -21.04 -19.08
CA GLU A 57 -15.27 -20.55 -20.45
C GLU A 57 -13.99 -19.71 -20.67
N GLY A 58 -13.13 -19.57 -19.66
CA GLY A 58 -11.83 -18.92 -19.75
C GLY A 58 -11.79 -17.44 -19.37
N ALA A 59 -12.79 -16.92 -18.66
CA ALA A 59 -12.65 -15.63 -17.96
C ALA A 59 -11.57 -15.72 -16.88
N SER A 60 -10.91 -14.60 -16.58
CA SER A 60 -9.83 -14.54 -15.61
C SER A 60 -10.16 -13.63 -14.43
N LEU A 61 -10.01 -14.17 -13.21
CA LEU A 61 -10.03 -13.40 -11.95
C LEU A 61 -8.86 -12.41 -11.85
N ASN A 62 -7.85 -12.57 -12.71
CA ASN A 62 -6.61 -11.81 -12.70
C ASN A 62 -6.48 -10.90 -13.94
N SER A 63 -7.54 -10.81 -14.75
CA SER A 63 -7.59 -9.89 -15.90
C SER A 63 -7.36 -8.45 -15.45
N ARG A 64 -6.73 -7.65 -16.30
CA ARG A 64 -6.51 -6.22 -16.00
C ARG A 64 -7.36 -5.36 -16.90
N ASN A 65 -7.89 -4.28 -16.34
CA ASN A 65 -8.54 -3.23 -17.11
C ASN A 65 -7.51 -2.20 -17.63
N ALA A 66 -7.98 -1.17 -18.33
CA ALA A 66 -7.12 -0.11 -18.89
C ALA A 66 -6.32 0.70 -17.84
N ARG A 67 -6.63 0.57 -16.54
CA ARG A 67 -5.89 1.17 -15.42
C ARG A 67 -4.99 0.16 -14.71
N GLU A 68 -4.75 -1.00 -15.32
CA GLU A 68 -3.97 -2.11 -14.78
C GLU A 68 -4.55 -2.76 -13.50
N MET A 69 -5.82 -2.49 -13.18
CA MET A 69 -6.50 -3.02 -11.99
C MET A 69 -7.14 -4.38 -12.26
N THR A 70 -7.02 -5.30 -11.29
CA THR A 70 -7.75 -6.57 -11.28
C THR A 70 -9.22 -6.38 -10.92
N PRO A 71 -10.10 -7.36 -11.18
CA PRO A 71 -11.47 -7.36 -10.65
C PRO A 71 -11.55 -7.09 -9.14
N LEU A 72 -10.59 -7.63 -8.37
CA LEU A 72 -10.56 -7.45 -6.92
C LEU A 72 -10.19 -6.02 -6.53
N ASP A 73 -9.25 -5.41 -7.25
CA ASP A 73 -8.86 -4.00 -7.06
C ASP A 73 -10.00 -3.04 -7.41
N VAL A 74 -10.69 -3.31 -8.53
CA VAL A 74 -11.87 -2.55 -8.95
C VAL A 74 -12.94 -2.59 -7.87
N ALA A 75 -13.22 -3.76 -7.30
CA ALA A 75 -14.21 -3.91 -6.23
C ALA A 75 -13.85 -3.07 -4.99
N MET A 76 -12.58 -2.97 -4.62
CA MET A 76 -12.13 -2.15 -3.49
C MET A 76 -12.25 -0.65 -3.78
N VAL A 77 -11.81 -0.21 -4.96
CA VAL A 77 -11.87 1.21 -5.38
C VAL A 77 -13.32 1.69 -5.53
N GLU A 78 -14.22 0.83 -6.01
CA GLU A 78 -15.66 1.13 -6.14
C GLU A 78 -16.43 0.97 -4.82
N GLY A 79 -15.80 0.43 -3.76
CA GLY A 79 -16.49 0.13 -2.50
C GLY A 79 -17.47 -1.05 -2.61
N ASN A 80 -17.40 -1.87 -3.67
CA ASN A 80 -18.34 -2.95 -3.95
C ASN A 80 -18.01 -4.22 -3.16
N ARG A 81 -18.47 -4.27 -1.90
CA ARG A 81 -18.21 -5.40 -1.00
C ARG A 81 -18.71 -6.73 -1.53
N ARG A 82 -19.83 -6.72 -2.26
CA ARG A 82 -20.41 -7.94 -2.83
C ARG A 82 -19.53 -8.52 -3.93
N ALA A 83 -19.06 -7.67 -4.86
CA ALA A 83 -18.12 -8.09 -5.89
C ALA A 83 -16.86 -8.68 -5.27
N PHE A 84 -16.27 -7.97 -4.32
CA PHE A 84 -15.04 -8.38 -3.65
C PHE A 84 -15.17 -9.76 -2.97
N GLU A 85 -16.18 -9.96 -2.12
CA GLU A 85 -16.37 -11.25 -1.44
C GLU A 85 -16.67 -12.38 -2.44
N SER A 86 -17.47 -12.09 -3.47
CA SER A 86 -17.77 -13.06 -4.53
C SER A 86 -16.52 -13.48 -5.30
N LEU A 87 -15.62 -12.54 -5.62
CA LEU A 87 -14.35 -12.84 -6.29
C LEU A 87 -13.46 -13.73 -5.41
N LEU A 88 -13.38 -13.44 -4.11
CA LEU A 88 -12.67 -14.31 -3.15
C LEU A 88 -13.31 -15.72 -3.05
N ASP A 89 -14.64 -15.83 -3.10
CA ASP A 89 -15.37 -17.11 -3.12
C ASP A 89 -15.25 -17.90 -4.43
N LEU A 90 -14.91 -17.21 -5.51
CA LEU A 90 -14.57 -17.81 -6.80
C LEU A 90 -13.14 -18.35 -6.83
N GLY A 91 -12.34 -18.08 -5.79
CA GLY A 91 -11.00 -18.62 -5.63
C GLY A 91 -9.91 -17.76 -6.23
N THR A 92 -9.98 -16.43 -6.05
CA THR A 92 -8.83 -15.56 -6.38
C THR A 92 -7.57 -16.09 -5.70
N ASP A 93 -6.53 -16.32 -6.49
CA ASP A 93 -5.27 -16.88 -6.03
C ASP A 93 -4.50 -15.85 -5.18
N PRO A 94 -4.28 -16.10 -3.87
CA PRO A 94 -3.56 -15.18 -2.99
C PRO A 94 -2.07 -15.06 -3.32
N THR A 95 -1.54 -15.99 -4.11
CA THR A 95 -0.13 -16.00 -4.54
C THR A 95 0.09 -15.26 -5.86
N TRP A 96 -0.99 -14.88 -6.55
CA TRP A 96 -0.88 -14.12 -7.77
C TRP A 96 -0.45 -12.68 -7.47
N LEU A 97 0.76 -12.33 -7.89
CA LEU A 97 1.31 -10.98 -7.74
C LEU A 97 1.07 -10.11 -8.99
N GLY A 98 0.73 -10.75 -10.09
CA GLY A 98 0.66 -10.13 -11.42
C GLY A 98 1.95 -9.43 -11.83
N ASP A 99 1.85 -8.59 -12.86
CA ASP A 99 2.97 -7.79 -13.37
C ASP A 99 3.01 -6.36 -12.77
N ALA A 100 2.16 -6.06 -11.78
CA ALA A 100 1.88 -4.69 -11.35
C ALA A 100 2.91 -4.21 -10.34
N ARG A 101 3.02 -2.89 -10.31
CA ARG A 101 3.85 -2.16 -9.36
C ARG A 101 3.33 -2.22 -7.93
N ASP A 102 2.05 -2.53 -7.69
CA ASP A 102 1.40 -2.76 -6.39
C ASP A 102 0.38 -3.91 -6.50
N THR A 103 0.32 -4.79 -5.50
CA THR A 103 -0.64 -5.92 -5.44
C THR A 103 -1.94 -5.51 -4.72
N SER A 104 -3.00 -6.33 -4.79
CA SER A 104 -4.26 -6.07 -4.06
C SER A 104 -4.06 -5.90 -2.55
N MET A 105 -3.02 -6.52 -1.97
CA MET A 105 -2.64 -6.30 -0.58
C MET A 105 -2.12 -4.88 -0.30
N HIS A 106 -1.37 -4.29 -1.22
CA HIS A 106 -0.90 -2.90 -1.09
C HIS A 106 -2.07 -1.93 -1.21
N LEU A 107 -2.98 -2.15 -2.17
CA LEU A 107 -4.19 -1.36 -2.31
C LEU A 107 -5.08 -1.45 -1.05
N ALA A 108 -5.29 -2.66 -0.52
CA ALA A 108 -6.04 -2.83 0.72
C ALA A 108 -5.37 -2.15 1.93
N ALA A 109 -4.04 -2.10 1.97
CA ALA A 109 -3.28 -1.46 3.05
C ALA A 109 -3.41 0.07 3.06
N ILE A 110 -3.51 0.71 1.89
CA ILE A 110 -3.67 2.18 1.77
C ILE A 110 -5.12 2.65 1.92
N LEU A 111 -6.11 1.77 1.77
CA LEU A 111 -7.52 2.13 1.89
C LEU A 111 -7.96 2.19 3.36
N HIS A 112 -8.76 3.21 3.70
CA HIS A 112 -9.25 3.43 5.07
C HIS A 112 -10.11 2.29 5.62
N ASP A 113 -10.85 1.59 4.75
CA ASP A 113 -11.69 0.47 5.16
C ASP A 113 -10.86 -0.79 5.36
N SER A 114 -10.39 -0.97 6.59
CA SER A 114 -9.62 -2.13 7.04
C SER A 114 -10.29 -3.49 6.79
N ARG A 115 -11.60 -3.54 6.52
CA ARG A 115 -12.31 -4.78 6.20
C ARG A 115 -11.83 -5.39 4.88
N TRP A 116 -11.25 -4.60 3.96
CA TRP A 116 -10.63 -5.14 2.75
C TRP A 116 -9.40 -5.98 3.11
N LEU A 117 -8.49 -5.36 3.85
CA LEU A 117 -7.24 -5.99 4.26
C LEU A 117 -7.48 -7.21 5.14
N ALA A 118 -8.38 -7.10 6.12
CA ALA A 118 -8.75 -8.22 6.99
C ALA A 118 -9.29 -9.43 6.20
N ALA A 119 -10.07 -9.18 5.14
CA ALA A 119 -10.61 -10.26 4.30
C ALA A 119 -9.54 -10.91 3.41
N LEU A 120 -8.60 -10.14 2.85
CA LEU A 120 -7.46 -10.70 2.13
C LEU A 120 -6.58 -11.57 3.04
N LEU A 121 -6.23 -11.06 4.23
CA LEU A 121 -5.47 -11.82 5.24
C LEU A 121 -6.17 -13.13 5.60
N LYS A 122 -7.49 -13.10 5.82
CA LYS A 122 -8.30 -14.30 6.09
C LYS A 122 -8.27 -15.33 4.95
N ARG A 123 -8.07 -14.89 3.71
CA ARG A 123 -7.94 -15.76 2.52
C ARG A 123 -6.50 -16.22 2.25
N GLY A 124 -5.55 -15.90 3.14
CA GLY A 124 -4.17 -16.37 3.04
C GLY A 124 -3.29 -15.52 2.13
N PHE A 125 -3.69 -14.28 1.81
CA PHE A 125 -2.78 -13.34 1.15
C PHE A 125 -1.62 -13.01 2.08
N SER A 126 -0.41 -13.05 1.54
CA SER A 126 0.81 -12.83 2.32
C SER A 126 1.03 -11.35 2.67
N THR A 127 1.47 -11.08 3.89
CA THR A 127 1.94 -9.76 4.33
C THR A 127 3.29 -9.36 3.75
N GLU A 128 4.00 -10.30 3.12
CA GLU A 128 5.38 -10.13 2.65
C GLU A 128 5.48 -10.03 1.12
N VAL A 129 4.34 -9.90 0.43
CA VAL A 129 4.33 -9.62 -1.01
C VAL A 129 5.05 -8.30 -1.28
N LYS A 130 5.90 -8.27 -2.31
CA LYS A 130 6.67 -7.08 -2.64
C LYS A 130 6.17 -6.41 -3.91
N ASN A 131 6.00 -5.11 -3.82
CA ASN A 131 5.65 -4.25 -4.94
C ASN A 131 6.89 -3.99 -5.85
N ALA A 132 6.75 -3.19 -6.91
CA ALA A 132 7.86 -2.89 -7.82
C ALA A 132 9.00 -2.09 -7.16
N LEU A 133 8.74 -1.41 -6.05
CA LEU A 133 9.73 -0.73 -5.22
C LEU A 133 10.34 -1.67 -4.17
N GLY A 134 9.91 -2.93 -4.10
CA GLY A 134 10.33 -3.90 -3.09
C GLY A 134 9.70 -3.69 -1.72
N GLU A 135 8.72 -2.80 -1.63
CA GLU A 135 7.99 -2.49 -0.41
C GLU A 135 6.95 -3.58 -0.14
N THR A 136 6.71 -3.87 1.14
CA THR A 136 5.62 -4.73 1.60
C THR A 136 4.35 -3.91 1.85
N PRO A 137 3.15 -4.51 1.97
CA PRO A 137 1.93 -3.81 2.34
C PRO A 137 2.05 -2.94 3.59
N LEU A 138 2.93 -3.30 4.53
CA LEU A 138 3.18 -2.52 5.74
C LEU A 138 3.77 -1.13 5.45
N PHE A 139 4.49 -0.94 4.34
CA PHE A 139 4.90 0.40 3.89
C PHE A 139 3.68 1.25 3.50
N GLY A 140 2.76 0.69 2.73
CA GLY A 140 1.56 1.39 2.28
C GLY A 140 0.56 1.66 3.41
N ALA A 141 0.56 0.85 4.47
CA ALA A 141 -0.30 1.08 5.63
C ALA A 141 0.12 2.27 6.50
N LEU A 142 1.34 2.81 6.34
CA LEU A 142 1.78 3.94 7.13
C LEU A 142 1.00 5.21 6.74
N GLY A 143 0.48 5.91 7.74
CA GLY A 143 -0.33 7.11 7.59
C GLY A 143 -1.35 7.28 8.71
N PRO A 144 -1.85 8.52 8.91
CA PRO A 144 -2.77 8.81 10.01
C PRO A 144 -4.12 8.09 9.86
N GLU A 145 -4.58 7.85 8.63
CA GLU A 145 -5.91 7.32 8.36
C GLU A 145 -5.95 5.79 8.19
N THR A 146 -4.80 5.12 8.33
CA THR A 146 -4.62 3.68 8.09
C THR A 146 -4.01 2.96 9.30
N GLN A 147 -4.03 3.58 10.48
CA GLN A 147 -3.48 3.00 11.73
C GLN A 147 -4.03 1.60 12.05
N SER A 148 -5.32 1.36 11.77
CA SER A 148 -5.94 0.04 11.92
C SER A 148 -5.30 -1.00 10.99
N ASN A 149 -4.89 -0.62 9.78
CA ASN A 149 -4.21 -1.51 8.83
C ASN A 149 -2.79 -1.84 9.28
N VAL A 150 -2.07 -0.88 9.88
CA VAL A 150 -0.76 -1.13 10.50
C VAL A 150 -0.89 -2.22 11.56
N GLN A 151 -1.88 -2.08 12.46
CA GLN A 151 -2.11 -3.09 13.50
C GLN A 151 -2.48 -4.45 12.91
N LEU A 152 -3.41 -4.51 11.95
CA LEU A 152 -3.81 -5.77 11.31
C LEU A 152 -2.64 -6.50 10.65
N LEU A 153 -1.75 -5.77 9.97
CA LEU A 153 -0.57 -6.37 9.35
C LEU A 153 0.41 -6.90 10.38
N LEU A 154 0.68 -6.15 11.46
CA LEU A 154 1.57 -6.59 12.53
C LEU A 154 0.99 -7.81 13.27
N ASP A 155 -0.31 -7.83 13.56
CA ASP A 155 -0.99 -8.97 14.18
C ASP A 155 -0.96 -10.21 13.27
N ALA A 156 -0.96 -10.01 11.95
CA ALA A 156 -0.79 -11.06 10.95
C ALA A 156 0.68 -11.48 10.72
N GLY A 157 1.63 -10.92 11.48
CA GLY A 157 3.04 -11.28 11.42
C GLY A 157 3.87 -10.55 10.37
N ALA A 158 3.42 -9.38 9.90
CA ALA A 158 4.18 -8.57 8.95
C ALA A 158 5.55 -8.17 9.52
N ASN A 159 6.58 -8.25 8.69
CA ASN A 159 7.95 -7.94 9.10
C ASN A 159 8.17 -6.42 9.21
N VAL A 160 8.26 -5.92 10.44
CA VAL A 160 8.55 -4.51 10.73
C VAL A 160 9.97 -4.08 10.30
N HIS A 161 10.88 -5.04 10.05
CA HIS A 161 12.23 -4.78 9.55
C HIS A 161 12.36 -4.92 8.04
N ALA A 162 11.23 -4.95 7.31
CA ALA A 162 11.23 -5.02 5.85
C ALA A 162 12.00 -3.86 5.21
N ARG A 163 12.60 -4.15 4.05
CA ARG A 163 13.37 -3.19 3.25
C ARG A 163 12.89 -3.19 1.80
N SER A 164 12.74 -1.97 1.27
CA SER A 164 12.53 -1.72 -0.16
C SER A 164 13.78 -2.08 -0.97
N LYS A 165 13.67 -2.02 -2.31
CA LYS A 165 14.78 -2.25 -3.25
C LYS A 165 15.94 -1.27 -3.05
N ASP A 166 15.66 0.00 -2.74
CA ASP A 166 16.69 1.01 -2.45
C ASP A 166 17.17 0.98 -0.99
N GLY A 167 16.82 -0.08 -0.25
CA GLY A 167 17.25 -0.28 1.12
C GLY A 167 16.56 0.63 2.14
N ARG A 168 15.45 1.29 1.81
CA ARG A 168 14.68 2.04 2.81
C ARG A 168 14.00 1.08 3.79
N THR A 169 14.11 1.38 5.07
CA THR A 169 13.29 0.78 6.14
C THR A 169 11.96 1.52 6.28
N LEU A 170 11.04 1.00 7.09
CA LEU A 170 9.79 1.70 7.44
C LEU A 170 10.04 3.08 8.07
N LEU A 171 11.13 3.27 8.85
CA LEU A 171 11.48 4.59 9.40
C LEU A 171 11.78 5.61 8.30
N HIS A 172 12.48 5.21 7.23
CA HIS A 172 12.74 6.09 6.10
C HIS A 172 11.45 6.49 5.40
N HIS A 173 10.54 5.53 5.21
CA HIS A 173 9.27 5.78 4.54
C HIS A 173 8.37 6.69 5.40
N ALA A 174 8.21 6.39 6.70
CA ALA A 174 7.47 7.21 7.66
C ALA A 174 7.99 8.66 7.70
N ALA A 175 9.32 8.84 7.74
CA ALA A 175 9.94 10.16 7.70
C ALA A 175 9.69 10.90 6.38
N LEU A 176 9.72 10.19 5.23
CA LEU A 176 9.50 10.77 3.90
C LEU A 176 8.05 11.27 3.73
N ILE A 177 7.07 10.53 4.23
CA ILE A 177 5.64 10.88 4.12
C ILE A 177 5.15 11.76 5.27
N GLY A 178 5.97 12.01 6.28
CA GLY A 178 5.61 12.78 7.47
C GLY A 178 4.66 12.04 8.43
N SER A 179 4.62 10.70 8.39
CA SER A 179 3.83 9.91 9.34
C SER A 179 4.57 9.76 10.66
N TYR A 180 4.46 10.79 11.49
CA TYR A 180 5.26 10.95 12.69
C TYR A 180 4.85 10.03 13.85
N ASP A 181 3.57 9.74 13.98
CA ASP A 181 3.08 8.79 14.97
C ASP A 181 3.56 7.36 14.64
N ASP A 182 3.54 6.99 13.35
CA ASP A 182 4.13 5.74 12.89
C ASP A 182 5.63 5.71 13.12
N LEU A 183 6.34 6.82 12.88
CA LEU A 183 7.78 6.89 13.10
C LEU A 183 8.14 6.57 14.56
N LEU A 184 7.47 7.20 15.53
CA LEU A 184 7.69 6.91 16.96
C LEU A 184 7.32 5.46 17.30
N ARG A 185 6.18 4.97 16.79
CA ARG A 185 5.76 3.59 16.97
C ARG A 185 6.80 2.59 16.42
N LEU A 186 7.36 2.86 15.24
CA LEU A 186 8.36 2.00 14.61
C LEU A 186 9.68 1.98 15.40
N LEU A 187 10.07 3.12 16.00
CA LEU A 187 11.20 3.17 16.93
C LEU A 187 10.95 2.29 18.16
N ASP A 188 9.76 2.37 18.75
CA ASP A 188 9.37 1.54 19.90
C ASP A 188 9.25 0.04 19.54
N LEU A 189 8.89 -0.27 18.29
CA LEU A 189 8.92 -1.63 17.73
C LEU A 189 10.33 -2.12 17.37
N GLY A 190 11.38 -1.32 17.63
CA GLY A 190 12.77 -1.73 17.48
C GLY A 190 13.31 -1.67 16.06
N VAL A 191 12.67 -0.93 15.15
CA VAL A 191 13.26 -0.67 13.82
C VAL A 191 14.54 0.14 14.01
N ASP A 192 15.67 -0.36 13.47
CA ASP A 192 16.97 0.26 13.70
C ASP A 192 17.04 1.70 13.14
N PRO A 193 17.18 2.73 14.00
CA PRO A 193 17.29 4.12 13.59
C PRO A 193 18.60 4.46 12.90
N ARG A 194 19.61 3.58 13.00
CA ARG A 194 20.94 3.74 12.37
C ARG A 194 21.03 3.08 11.00
N ALA A 195 19.99 2.34 10.59
CA ALA A 195 19.96 1.71 9.29
C ALA A 195 20.08 2.76 8.18
N VAL A 196 21.01 2.56 7.25
CA VAL A 196 21.17 3.40 6.07
C VAL A 196 20.53 2.75 4.85
N ASN A 197 19.95 3.56 3.97
CA ASN A 197 19.54 3.12 2.64
C ASN A 197 20.74 3.04 1.67
N GLU A 198 20.51 2.66 0.40
CA GLU A 198 21.59 2.56 -0.60
C GLU A 198 22.30 3.89 -0.88
N ALA A 199 21.66 5.02 -0.58
CA ALA A 199 22.26 6.35 -0.69
C ALA A 199 23.08 6.75 0.56
N GLY A 200 23.21 5.86 1.55
CA GLY A 200 23.97 6.10 2.78
C GLY A 200 23.28 7.00 3.79
N ASN A 201 21.97 7.27 3.63
CA ASN A 201 21.23 8.12 4.53
C ASN A 201 20.44 7.29 5.53
N THR A 202 20.33 7.75 6.79
CA THR A 202 19.36 7.23 7.76
C THR A 202 17.99 7.89 7.56
N PHE A 203 16.99 7.48 8.34
CA PHE A 203 15.69 8.15 8.35
C PHE A 203 15.77 9.62 8.78
N GLN A 204 16.75 9.97 9.63
CA GLN A 204 16.91 11.32 10.20
C GLN A 204 17.08 12.37 9.10
N ARG A 205 17.85 12.03 8.05
CA ARG A 205 18.02 12.88 6.86
C ARG A 205 16.68 13.31 6.25
N TYR A 206 15.72 12.40 6.14
CA TYR A 206 14.41 12.68 5.58
C TYR A 206 13.52 13.43 6.58
N PHE A 207 13.60 13.05 7.85
CA PHE A 207 12.81 13.64 8.93
C PHE A 207 13.15 15.12 9.18
N PHE A 208 14.43 15.48 9.34
CA PHE A 208 14.84 16.85 9.67
C PHE A 208 14.83 17.83 8.47
N MET A 209 14.79 17.30 7.25
CA MET A 209 14.63 18.08 6.01
C MET A 209 13.16 18.38 5.66
N GLY A 210 12.22 17.64 6.24
CA GLY A 210 10.80 17.73 5.96
C GLY A 210 10.10 18.92 6.64
N PRO A 211 8.78 19.08 6.42
CA PRO A 211 7.98 20.10 7.09
C PRO A 211 8.05 19.94 8.62
N ARG A 212 8.54 20.98 9.30
CA ARG A 212 8.82 20.92 10.74
C ARG A 212 7.53 21.00 11.55
N ASN A 213 7.17 19.90 12.22
CA ASN A 213 6.31 19.93 13.40
C ASN A 213 7.22 19.99 14.65
N PRO A 214 7.33 21.14 15.35
CA PRO A 214 8.27 21.30 16.46
C PRO A 214 8.03 20.33 17.62
N GLU A 215 6.78 19.94 17.88
CA GLU A 215 6.44 19.01 18.95
C GLU A 215 6.93 17.60 18.60
N THR A 216 6.73 17.18 17.35
CA THR A 216 7.24 15.90 16.88
C THR A 216 8.76 15.89 16.89
N GLU A 217 9.39 16.94 16.37
CA GLU A 217 10.85 17.05 16.36
C GLU A 217 11.42 16.91 17.78
N LYS A 218 10.79 17.57 18.75
CA LYS A 218 11.15 17.44 20.17
C LYS A 218 11.02 15.99 20.67
N LYS A 219 9.93 15.29 20.33
CA LYS A 219 9.72 13.87 20.72
C LYS A 219 10.78 12.96 20.12
N VAL A 220 11.06 13.09 18.82
CA VAL A 220 12.07 12.27 18.12
C VAL A 220 13.48 12.55 18.66
N ARG A 221 13.85 13.82 18.84
CA ARG A 221 15.14 14.19 19.44
C ARG A 221 15.30 13.64 20.86
N ALA A 222 14.25 13.73 21.67
CA ALA A 222 14.24 13.19 23.03
C ALA A 222 14.41 11.66 23.02
N TRP A 223 13.69 10.96 22.12
CA TRP A 223 13.81 9.51 21.96
C TRP A 223 15.23 9.12 21.54
N LEU A 224 15.81 9.77 20.52
CA LEU A 224 17.17 9.48 20.05
C LEU A 224 18.21 9.71 21.16
N SER A 225 18.11 10.82 21.88
CA SER A 225 19.00 11.15 23.00
C SER A 225 18.91 10.11 24.13
N ALA A 226 17.70 9.71 24.51
CA ALA A 226 17.46 8.69 25.54
C ALA A 226 18.08 7.32 25.19
N HIS A 227 18.26 7.03 23.89
CA HIS A 227 18.85 5.79 23.39
C HIS A 227 20.29 5.95 22.91
N GLY A 228 20.95 7.08 23.22
CA GLY A 228 22.36 7.32 22.88
C GLY A 228 22.61 7.39 21.37
N ILE A 229 21.64 7.87 20.60
CA ILE A 229 21.76 8.06 19.15
C ILE A 229 22.02 9.53 18.86
N ALA A 230 23.07 9.81 18.10
CA ALA A 230 23.40 11.17 17.68
C ALA A 230 22.33 11.71 16.71
N VAL A 231 21.96 12.98 16.91
CA VAL A 231 21.01 13.68 16.05
C VAL A 231 21.73 14.23 14.81
N GLU A 232 21.23 13.90 13.63
CA GLU A 232 21.81 14.29 12.33
C GLU A 232 21.19 15.60 11.79
N ASP A 233 21.31 16.70 12.53
CA ASP A 233 20.62 17.96 12.20
C ASP A 233 21.37 18.91 11.24
N GLN A 234 22.58 18.54 10.78
CA GLN A 234 23.47 19.42 10.00
C GLN A 234 23.94 18.86 8.64
N MET A 235 23.26 17.86 8.06
CA MET A 235 23.63 17.28 6.75
C MET A 235 22.73 17.70 5.59
#